data_AF-A0A4P5X7V4-F1
#
_entry.id   AF-A0A4P5X7V4-F1
#
_cell.length_a   1.000
_cell.length_b   1.000
_cell.length_c   1.000
_cell.angle_alpha   90.00
_cell.angle_beta   90.00
_cell.angle_gamma   90.00
#
_symmetry.space_group_name_H-M   'P 1'
#
loop_
_entity.id
_entity.type
_entity.pdbx_description
1 polymer ?
#
loop_
_entity_poly.entity_id
_entity_poly.type
_entity_poly.pdbx_seq_one_letter_code
_entity_poly.pdbx_strand_id
1 'polypeptide(L)'
;MANEQTQSAQRGDVMKVSLRVKELRAVEQMRGSFEVLKDVPKPPFTAMLPMPTWDFERATDDKQLRVIGRFSFFGTTRPEDGSAPNEADAFVRADADFMIAYEMSEGPAFSDDDIRAFMQINSTMNAYPFWREFVYSSLARAGLATMLLPPFNPIKAVRDLKDQSQLQTKKTASLEKSSE
;
A
#
# COMPACT_ATOMS: atom_id res chain seq x y z
N MET A 1 -14.76 38.53 -14.61
CA MET A 1 -13.74 37.64 -15.18
C MET A 1 -12.66 37.50 -14.13
N ALA A 2 -12.37 36.39 -13.47
CA ALA A 2 -12.82 35.01 -13.56
C ALA A 2 -13.05 34.49 -12.12
N ASN A 3 -14.04 33.63 -11.94
CA ASN A 3 -14.38 33.02 -10.66
C ASN A 3 -13.46 31.81 -10.47
N GLU A 4 -12.41 31.94 -9.66
CA GLU A 4 -11.60 30.80 -9.22
C GLU A 4 -12.46 29.96 -8.27
N GLN A 5 -13.14 28.96 -8.84
CA GLN A 5 -13.74 27.88 -8.07
C GLN A 5 -12.61 27.11 -7.39
N THR A 6 -12.45 27.34 -6.09
CA THR A 6 -11.76 26.46 -5.16
C THR A 6 -12.30 25.04 -5.33
N GLN A 7 -11.62 24.22 -6.13
CA GLN A 7 -11.90 22.79 -6.21
C GLN A 7 -11.56 22.18 -4.85
N SER A 8 -12.59 21.95 -4.04
CA SER A 8 -12.46 21.10 -2.86
C SER A 8 -11.94 19.73 -3.33
N ALA A 9 -10.80 19.32 -2.80
CA ALA A 9 -10.22 18.01 -3.09
C ALA A 9 -11.27 16.92 -2.82
N GLN A 10 -11.84 16.37 -3.89
CA GLN A 10 -13.01 15.53 -3.82
C GLN A 10 -12.56 14.14 -3.34
N ARG A 11 -12.87 13.85 -2.07
CA ARG A 11 -12.57 12.59 -1.39
C ARG A 11 -12.89 11.36 -2.26
N GLY A 12 -11.90 10.48 -2.44
CA GLY A 12 -12.07 9.20 -3.13
C GLY A 12 -13.01 8.23 -2.41
N ASP A 13 -13.89 7.58 -3.17
CA ASP A 13 -14.82 6.56 -2.74
C ASP A 13 -14.42 5.17 -3.27
N VAL A 14 -13.89 4.36 -2.36
CA VAL A 14 -13.49 2.96 -2.57
C VAL A 14 -14.61 2.14 -3.20
N MET A 15 -15.87 2.40 -2.81
CA MET A 15 -17.01 1.57 -3.19
C MET A 15 -17.38 1.77 -4.65
N LYS A 16 -17.22 2.99 -5.20
CA LYS A 16 -17.54 3.28 -6.60
C LYS A 16 -16.70 2.41 -7.55
N VAL A 17 -15.40 2.32 -7.30
CA VAL A 17 -14.50 1.50 -8.12
C VAL A 17 -14.78 0.02 -7.88
N SER A 18 -14.92 -0.38 -6.60
CA SER A 18 -15.15 -1.79 -6.23
C SER A 18 -16.41 -2.38 -6.87
N LEU A 19 -17.50 -1.60 -6.95
CA LEU A 19 -18.77 -2.03 -7.56
C LEU A 19 -18.69 -2.27 -9.08
N ARG A 20 -17.65 -1.75 -9.73
CA ARG A 20 -17.44 -1.90 -11.18
C ARG A 20 -16.31 -2.86 -11.53
N VAL A 21 -15.59 -3.39 -10.55
CA VAL A 21 -14.66 -4.50 -10.80
C VAL A 21 -15.49 -5.73 -11.17
N LYS A 22 -15.34 -6.20 -12.40
CA LYS A 22 -15.95 -7.46 -12.87
C LYS A 22 -15.08 -8.65 -12.45
N GLU A 23 -13.78 -8.52 -12.64
CA GLU A 23 -12.85 -9.62 -12.48
C GLU A 23 -11.45 -9.11 -12.10
N LEU A 24 -10.79 -9.83 -11.18
CA LEU A 24 -9.35 -9.74 -10.96
C LEU A 24 -8.66 -10.58 -12.04
N ARG A 25 -8.09 -9.95 -13.06
CA ARG A 25 -7.51 -10.63 -14.22
C ARG A 25 -6.13 -11.21 -13.93
N ALA A 26 -5.29 -10.47 -13.21
CA ALA A 26 -3.94 -10.91 -12.92
C ALA A 26 -3.38 -10.26 -11.64
N VAL A 27 -2.49 -10.99 -10.97
CA VAL A 27 -1.54 -10.46 -9.98
C VAL A 27 -0.17 -10.97 -10.39
N GLU A 28 0.70 -10.08 -10.83
CA GLU A 28 2.01 -10.41 -11.40
C GLU A 28 3.12 -9.77 -10.58
N GLN A 29 4.11 -10.55 -10.17
CA GLN A 29 5.33 -9.99 -9.61
C GLN A 29 6.20 -9.48 -10.76
N MET A 30 6.41 -8.16 -10.82
CA MET A 30 7.17 -7.50 -11.88
C MET A 30 8.67 -7.48 -11.58
N ARG A 31 9.02 -7.21 -10.31
CA ARG A 31 10.39 -7.11 -9.81
C ARG A 31 10.47 -7.65 -8.38
N GLY A 32 11.65 -8.10 -8.00
CA GLY A 32 11.94 -8.54 -6.64
C GLY A 32 13.43 -8.45 -6.35
N SER A 33 13.78 -7.91 -5.20
CA SER A 33 15.13 -7.95 -4.65
C SER A 33 15.10 -8.51 -3.23
N PHE A 34 16.18 -9.19 -2.85
CA PHE A 34 16.39 -9.68 -1.51
C PHE A 34 17.88 -9.55 -1.19
N GLU A 35 18.17 -8.86 -0.10
CA GLU A 35 19.54 -8.49 0.27
C GLU A 35 19.79 -8.79 1.73
N VAL A 36 20.90 -9.47 2.01
CA VAL A 36 21.46 -9.58 3.36
C VAL A 36 22.42 -8.41 3.53
N LEU A 37 22.05 -7.45 4.37
CA LEU A 37 22.71 -6.15 4.46
C LEU A 37 23.96 -6.19 5.37
N LYS A 38 23.95 -7.07 6.36
CA LYS A 38 25.02 -7.25 7.35
C LYS A 38 24.92 -8.64 7.98
N ASP A 39 25.87 -8.97 8.85
CA ASP A 39 25.89 -10.23 9.58
C ASP A 39 24.55 -10.49 10.29
N VAL A 40 24.09 -11.74 10.20
CA VAL A 40 22.82 -12.16 10.76
C VAL A 40 22.93 -12.17 12.28
N PRO A 41 22.16 -11.33 13.00
CA PRO A 41 22.24 -11.26 14.45
C PRO A 41 21.61 -12.50 15.10
N LYS A 42 21.76 -12.63 16.42
CA LYS A 42 21.05 -13.66 17.18
C LYS A 42 19.56 -13.29 17.33
N PRO A 43 18.65 -14.28 17.33
CA PRO A 43 17.22 -14.05 17.58
C PRO A 43 16.97 -13.46 18.99
N PRO A 44 15.81 -12.84 19.24
CA PRO A 44 14.61 -12.81 18.40
C PRO A 44 14.64 -11.76 17.28
N PHE A 45 14.08 -12.13 16.13
CA PHE A 45 13.89 -11.24 14.98
C PHE A 45 12.52 -10.58 15.01
N THR A 46 12.43 -9.38 14.43
CA THR A 46 11.20 -8.60 14.26
C THR A 46 11.07 -8.18 12.80
N ALA A 47 9.86 -8.27 12.27
CA ALA A 47 9.53 -7.79 10.93
C ALA A 47 9.06 -6.34 10.99
N MET A 48 9.66 -5.47 10.20
CA MET A 48 9.19 -4.12 9.93
C MET A 48 8.65 -4.05 8.51
N LEU A 49 7.42 -3.55 8.39
CA LEU A 49 6.63 -3.53 7.16
C LEU A 49 6.14 -2.11 6.89
N PRO A 50 6.89 -1.30 6.11
CA PRO A 50 6.36 -0.03 5.61
C PRO A 50 5.05 -0.23 4.85
N MET A 51 4.24 0.83 4.85
CA MET A 51 3.03 0.84 4.03
C MET A 51 3.41 0.74 2.54
N PRO A 52 2.75 -0.13 1.77
CA PRO A 52 3.02 -0.21 0.34
C PRO A 52 2.64 1.10 -0.35
N THR A 53 3.41 1.46 -1.36
CA THR A 53 3.08 2.58 -2.25
C THR A 53 2.39 2.05 -3.49
N TRP A 54 1.52 2.86 -4.09
CA TRP A 54 0.67 2.45 -5.20
C TRP A 54 0.65 3.52 -6.28
N ASP A 55 0.79 3.09 -7.52
CA ASP A 55 0.54 3.86 -8.74
C ASP A 55 -0.49 3.14 -9.61
N PHE A 56 -1.06 3.82 -10.59
CA PHE A 56 -2.00 3.20 -11.52
C PHE A 56 -1.84 3.72 -12.94
N GLU A 57 -2.21 2.86 -13.88
CA GLU A 57 -2.26 3.14 -15.31
C GLU A 57 -3.68 2.86 -15.80
N ARG A 58 -4.27 3.83 -16.51
CA ARG A 58 -5.55 3.66 -17.19
C ARG A 58 -5.28 3.10 -18.57
N ALA A 59 -5.94 1.98 -18.92
CA ALA A 59 -5.96 1.55 -20.31
C ALA A 59 -6.73 2.57 -21.16
N THR A 60 -6.35 2.70 -22.44
CA THR A 60 -6.98 3.63 -23.39
C THR A 60 -8.47 3.41 -23.61
N ASP A 61 -9.01 2.26 -23.22
CA ASP A 61 -10.41 1.88 -23.40
C ASP A 61 -11.25 1.93 -22.10
N ASP A 62 -10.67 2.36 -20.97
CA ASP A 62 -11.29 2.37 -19.62
C ASP A 62 -11.86 1.01 -19.15
N LYS A 63 -11.62 -0.08 -19.88
CA LYS A 63 -12.08 -1.44 -19.54
C LYS A 63 -11.11 -2.16 -18.62
N GLN A 64 -9.87 -1.67 -18.54
CA GLN A 64 -8.85 -2.24 -17.66
C GLN A 64 -8.26 -1.17 -16.75
N LEU A 65 -8.17 -1.51 -15.46
CA LEU A 65 -7.42 -0.75 -14.48
C LEU A 65 -6.18 -1.57 -14.09
N ARG A 66 -4.99 -1.01 -14.35
CA ARG A 66 -3.73 -1.59 -13.90
C ARG A 66 -3.19 -0.78 -12.73
N VAL A 67 -2.75 -1.47 -11.69
CA VAL A 67 -2.24 -0.87 -10.46
C VAL A 67 -0.92 -1.52 -10.11
N ILE A 68 0.08 -0.70 -9.80
CA ILE A 68 1.43 -1.13 -9.49
C ILE A 68 1.67 -0.83 -8.02
N GLY A 69 1.83 -1.87 -7.21
CA GLY A 69 2.13 -1.78 -5.79
C GLY A 69 3.59 -2.10 -5.51
N ARG A 70 4.23 -1.31 -4.67
CA ARG A 70 5.61 -1.54 -4.21
C ARG A 70 5.59 -1.86 -2.73
N PHE A 71 6.14 -3.02 -2.39
CA PHE A 71 6.22 -3.50 -1.02
C PHE A 71 7.68 -3.58 -0.58
N SER A 72 7.90 -3.22 0.68
CA SER A 72 9.20 -3.32 1.33
C SER A 72 9.09 -4.12 2.61
N PHE A 73 10.13 -4.87 2.92
CA PHE A 73 10.28 -5.68 4.11
C PHE A 73 11.67 -5.45 4.70
N PHE A 74 11.72 -5.29 6.03
CA PHE A 74 12.97 -5.21 6.77
C PHE A 74 12.94 -6.19 7.94
N GLY A 75 13.94 -7.05 8.02
CA GLY A 75 14.19 -7.90 9.17
C GLY A 75 15.16 -7.21 10.12
N THR A 76 14.73 -6.98 11.37
CA THR A 76 15.53 -6.34 12.42
C THR A 76 15.61 -7.25 13.64
N THR A 77 16.46 -6.90 14.62
CA THR A 77 16.31 -7.38 16.00
C THR A 77 15.42 -6.43 16.79
N ARG A 78 14.92 -6.90 17.94
CA ARG A 78 14.26 -6.03 18.91
C ARG A 78 15.34 -5.20 19.63
N PRO A 79 15.25 -3.85 19.64
CA PRO A 79 16.17 -3.03 20.43
C PRO A 79 16.06 -3.36 21.92
N GLU A 80 17.20 -3.45 22.63
CA GLU A 80 17.24 -3.75 24.07
C GLU A 80 16.68 -2.60 24.92
N ASP A 81 16.82 -1.37 24.43
CA ASP A 81 16.31 -0.16 25.07
C ASP A 81 14.80 0.04 24.91
N GLY A 82 14.12 -0.86 24.19
CA GLY A 82 12.69 -0.79 23.92
C GLY A 82 12.30 0.26 22.87
N SER A 83 13.27 0.86 22.17
CA SER A 83 13.00 1.75 21.05
C SER A 83 12.30 1.02 19.89
N ALA A 84 11.66 1.80 19.01
CA ALA A 84 11.03 1.24 17.82
C ALA A 84 12.11 0.75 16.84
N PRO A 85 11.87 -0.36 16.12
CA PRO A 85 12.77 -0.82 15.06
C PRO A 85 13.08 0.29 14.05
N ASN A 86 14.35 0.39 13.64
CA ASN A 86 14.81 1.33 12.63
C ASN A 86 15.28 0.57 11.38
N GLU A 87 15.06 1.15 10.20
CA GLU A 87 15.54 0.62 8.92
C GLU A 87 17.07 0.48 8.91
N ALA A 88 17.79 1.42 9.51
CA ALA A 88 19.26 1.35 9.63
C ALA A 88 19.74 0.10 10.39
N ASP A 89 18.88 -0.45 11.25
CA ASP A 89 19.17 -1.65 12.02
C ASP A 89 18.81 -2.94 11.30
N ALA A 90 18.22 -2.86 10.11
CA ALA A 90 17.87 -4.04 9.32
C ALA A 90 19.11 -4.85 8.91
N PHE A 91 19.03 -6.17 9.10
CA PHE A 91 20.06 -7.11 8.62
C PHE A 91 19.66 -7.78 7.30
N VAL A 92 18.38 -7.69 6.94
CA VAL A 92 17.85 -8.20 5.68
C VAL A 92 16.78 -7.25 5.17
N ARG A 93 16.75 -7.08 3.84
CA ARG A 93 15.78 -6.27 3.12
C ARG A 93 15.19 -7.08 1.96
N ALA A 94 13.90 -6.93 1.73
CA ALA A 94 13.26 -7.46 0.53
C ALA A 94 12.31 -6.40 -0.05
N ASP A 95 12.45 -6.13 -1.34
CA ASP A 95 11.53 -5.26 -2.07
C ASP A 95 10.87 -6.05 -3.21
N ALA A 96 9.60 -5.79 -3.48
CA ALA A 96 8.92 -6.38 -4.62
C ALA A 96 7.86 -5.45 -5.19
N ASP A 97 7.79 -5.43 -6.51
CA ASP A 97 6.78 -4.71 -7.28
C ASP A 97 5.75 -5.71 -7.80
N PHE A 98 4.47 -5.42 -7.60
CA PHE A 98 3.35 -6.23 -8.09
C PHE A 98 2.46 -5.39 -8.99
N MET A 99 2.17 -5.89 -10.19
CA MET A 99 1.10 -5.37 -11.03
C MET A 99 -0.18 -6.16 -10.75
N ILE A 100 -1.28 -5.44 -10.58
CA ILE A 100 -2.62 -6.01 -10.50
C ILE A 100 -3.45 -5.47 -11.64
N ALA A 101 -4.09 -6.36 -12.39
CA ALA A 101 -4.98 -6.01 -13.48
C ALA A 101 -6.43 -6.34 -13.11
N TYR A 102 -7.31 -5.34 -13.20
CA TYR A 102 -8.75 -5.47 -13.01
C TYR A 102 -9.47 -5.25 -14.34
N GLU A 103 -10.47 -6.08 -14.61
CA GLU A 103 -11.48 -5.76 -15.63
C GLU A 103 -12.60 -4.94 -14.99
N MET A 104 -12.99 -3.86 -15.67
CA MET A 104 -14.01 -2.93 -15.24
C MET A 104 -15.29 -3.07 -16.09
N SER A 105 -16.45 -2.89 -15.47
CA SER A 105 -17.71 -2.68 -16.19
C SER A 105 -17.76 -1.30 -16.86
N GLU A 106 -18.58 -1.15 -17.89
CA GLU A 106 -18.78 0.13 -18.56
C GLU A 106 -19.41 1.17 -17.62
N GLY A 107 -19.15 2.45 -17.87
CA GLY A 107 -19.63 3.56 -17.04
C GLY A 107 -18.67 4.76 -17.03
N PRO A 108 -19.04 5.84 -16.33
CA PRO A 108 -18.26 7.09 -16.32
C PRO A 108 -16.86 6.89 -15.76
N ALA A 109 -15.88 7.68 -16.21
CA ALA A 109 -14.53 7.61 -15.68
C ALA A 109 -14.52 7.90 -14.16
N PHE A 110 -13.74 7.13 -13.40
CA PHE A 110 -13.50 7.41 -11.97
C PHE A 110 -12.57 8.61 -11.81
N SER A 111 -12.72 9.35 -10.71
CA SER A 111 -11.69 10.31 -10.31
C SER A 111 -10.40 9.58 -9.93
N ASP A 112 -9.26 10.25 -10.02
CA ASP A 112 -8.00 9.67 -9.55
C ASP A 112 -8.06 9.35 -8.05
N ASP A 113 -8.77 10.17 -7.27
CA ASP A 113 -8.90 9.95 -5.83
C ASP A 113 -9.74 8.71 -5.52
N ASP A 114 -10.80 8.43 -6.29
CA ASP A 114 -11.58 7.19 -6.19
C ASP A 114 -10.67 5.97 -6.44
N ILE A 115 -9.81 6.02 -7.47
CA ILE A 115 -8.85 4.96 -7.80
C ILE A 115 -7.79 4.82 -6.70
N ARG A 116 -7.26 5.93 -6.18
CA ARG A 116 -6.26 5.92 -5.11
C ARG A 116 -6.80 5.32 -3.82
N ALA A 117 -8.03 5.64 -3.46
CA ALA A 117 -8.69 5.04 -2.30
C ALA A 117 -8.93 3.54 -2.52
N PHE A 118 -9.36 3.16 -3.73
CA PHE A 118 -9.57 1.77 -4.10
C PHE A 118 -8.29 0.93 -3.99
N MET A 119 -7.17 1.40 -4.55
CA MET A 119 -5.93 0.63 -4.63
C MET A 119 -5.31 0.37 -3.26
N GLN A 120 -5.37 1.36 -2.36
CA GLN A 120 -4.84 1.22 -0.99
C GLN A 120 -5.44 0.04 -0.22
N ILE A 121 -6.70 -0.32 -0.49
CA ILE A 121 -7.38 -1.42 0.17
C ILE A 121 -7.40 -2.67 -0.71
N ASN A 122 -8.03 -2.58 -1.89
CA ASN A 122 -8.29 -3.75 -2.73
C ASN A 122 -7.00 -4.29 -3.32
N SER A 123 -6.11 -3.42 -3.81
CA SER A 123 -4.87 -3.86 -4.40
C SER A 123 -3.91 -4.41 -3.34
N THR A 124 -3.84 -3.77 -2.17
CA THR A 124 -3.11 -4.35 -1.02
C THR A 124 -3.65 -5.71 -0.65
N MET A 125 -4.96 -5.86 -0.45
CA MET A 125 -5.57 -7.14 -0.07
C MET A 125 -5.24 -8.27 -1.06
N ASN A 126 -5.24 -7.98 -2.36
CA ASN A 126 -4.98 -8.96 -3.41
C ASN A 126 -3.49 -9.28 -3.56
N ALA A 127 -2.58 -8.29 -3.46
CA ALA A 127 -1.15 -8.51 -3.60
C ALA A 127 -0.47 -9.05 -2.32
N TYR A 128 -1.04 -8.76 -1.14
CA TYR A 128 -0.41 -9.07 0.15
C TYR A 128 -0.03 -10.55 0.33
N PRO A 129 -0.85 -11.54 -0.05
CA PRO A 129 -0.48 -12.95 0.08
C PRO A 129 0.74 -13.31 -0.78
N PHE A 130 0.81 -12.81 -2.01
CA PHE A 130 1.93 -13.05 -2.94
C PHE A 130 3.22 -12.39 -2.44
N TRP A 131 3.11 -11.16 -1.93
CA TRP A 131 4.25 -10.49 -1.30
C TRP A 131 4.76 -11.23 -0.06
N ARG A 132 3.87 -11.71 0.82
CA ARG A 132 4.28 -12.52 1.99
C ARG A 132 5.02 -13.78 1.58
N GLU A 133 4.53 -14.48 0.56
CA GLU A 133 5.18 -15.68 0.03
C GLU A 133 6.56 -15.35 -0.57
N PHE A 134 6.68 -14.24 -1.29
CA PHE A 134 7.98 -13.76 -1.78
C PHE A 134 8.97 -13.54 -0.63
N VAL A 135 8.55 -12.89 0.46
CA VAL A 135 9.41 -12.66 1.64
C VAL A 135 9.78 -14.00 2.30
N TYR A 136 8.80 -14.86 2.60
CA TYR A 136 9.03 -16.14 3.26
C TYR A 136 9.93 -17.07 2.45
N SER A 137 9.66 -17.23 1.16
CA SER A 137 10.47 -18.06 0.28
C SER A 137 11.90 -17.52 0.15
N SER A 138 12.09 -16.20 0.17
CA SER A 138 13.42 -15.59 0.10
C SER A 138 14.20 -15.74 1.40
N LEU A 139 13.57 -15.55 2.56
CA LEU A 139 14.17 -15.86 3.86
C LEU A 139 14.61 -17.33 3.94
N ALA A 140 13.74 -18.26 3.54
CA ALA A 140 14.03 -19.68 3.54
C ALA A 140 15.20 -20.04 2.61
N ARG A 141 15.23 -19.50 1.38
CA ARG A 141 16.34 -19.72 0.43
C ARG A 141 17.66 -19.16 0.93
N ALA A 142 17.63 -18.08 1.73
CA ALA A 142 18.81 -17.51 2.37
C ALA A 142 19.25 -18.26 3.64
N GLY A 143 18.54 -19.34 4.03
CA GLY A 143 18.83 -20.06 5.28
C GLY A 143 18.51 -19.27 6.54
N LEU A 144 17.71 -18.20 6.44
CA LEU A 144 17.31 -17.37 7.57
C LEU A 144 16.04 -17.91 8.21
N ALA A 145 15.90 -17.68 9.52
CA ALA A 145 14.67 -18.03 10.21
C ALA A 145 13.49 -17.19 9.70
N THR A 146 12.34 -17.82 9.51
CA THR A 146 11.11 -17.14 9.10
C THR A 146 10.67 -16.15 10.18
N MET A 147 10.51 -14.88 9.81
CA MET A 147 9.89 -13.87 10.65
C MET A 147 8.38 -13.89 10.40
N LEU A 148 7.54 -13.83 11.44
CA LEU A 148 6.09 -13.85 11.24
C LEU A 148 5.60 -12.49 10.70
N LEU A 149 5.09 -12.46 9.47
CA LEU A 149 4.42 -11.27 8.91
C LEU A 149 2.95 -11.27 9.34
N PRO A 150 2.43 -10.20 9.97
CA PRO A 150 1.02 -10.09 10.35
C PRO A 150 0.09 -10.19 9.13
N PRO A 151 -1.16 -10.63 9.28
CA PRO A 151 -2.13 -10.54 8.19
C PRO A 151 -2.54 -9.09 7.92
N PHE A 152 -2.81 -8.77 6.65
CA PHE A 152 -3.41 -7.48 6.30
C PHE A 152 -4.88 -7.46 6.75
N ASN A 153 -5.28 -6.37 7.41
CA ASN A 153 -6.64 -6.19 7.89
C ASN A 153 -7.35 -5.09 7.08
N PRO A 154 -8.17 -5.44 6.07
CA PRO A 154 -8.83 -4.46 5.21
C PRO A 154 -9.87 -3.62 5.98
N ILE A 155 -10.51 -4.17 7.01
CA ILE A 155 -11.49 -3.43 7.84
C ILE A 155 -10.79 -2.30 8.60
N LYS A 156 -9.61 -2.60 9.18
CA LYS A 156 -8.78 -1.59 9.83
C LYS A 156 -8.32 -0.54 8.83
N ALA A 157 -7.82 -0.95 7.66
CA ALA A 157 -7.37 -0.03 6.62
C ALA A 157 -8.48 0.94 6.15
N VAL A 158 -9.71 0.43 5.95
CA VAL A 158 -10.88 1.27 5.63
C VAL A 158 -11.17 2.29 6.73
N ARG A 159 -11.07 1.88 8.00
CA ARG A 159 -11.27 2.78 9.14
C ARG A 159 -10.19 3.86 9.20
N ASP A 160 -8.92 3.47 9.09
CA ASP A 160 -7.78 4.38 9.15
C ASP A 160 -7.85 5.43 8.03
N LEU A 161 -8.29 5.04 6.82
CA LEU A 161 -8.53 5.97 5.71
C LEU A 161 -9.68 6.95 5.99
N LYS A 162 -10.75 6.49 6.63
CA LYS A 162 -11.85 7.38 7.05
C LYS A 162 -11.37 8.39 8.09
N ASP A 163 -10.56 7.97 9.06
CA ASP A 163 -10.08 8.83 10.13
C ASP A 163 -9.09 9.89 9.60
N GLN A 164 -8.18 9.50 8.71
CA GLN A 164 -7.27 10.43 8.03
C GLN A 164 -8.02 11.50 7.22
N SER A 165 -9.08 11.10 6.51
CA SER A 165 -9.90 12.05 5.75
C SER A 165 -10.59 13.08 6.65
N GLN A 166 -11.07 12.68 7.84
CA GLN A 166 -11.73 13.60 8.79
C GLN A 166 -10.75 14.60 9.43
N LEU A 167 -9.52 14.15 9.70
CA LEU A 167 -8.47 15.02 10.25
C LEU A 167 -8.03 16.10 9.25
N GLN A 168 -7.93 15.75 7.96
CA GLN A 168 -7.60 16.71 6.91
C GLN A 168 -8.70 17.76 6.72
N THR A 169 -9.99 17.37 6.70
CA THR A 169 -11.10 18.34 6.57
C THR A 169 -11.13 19.34 7.73
N LYS A 170 -10.85 18.89 8.96
CA LYS A 170 -10.78 19.78 10.12
C LYS A 170 -9.61 20.76 10.03
N LYS A 171 -8.45 20.31 9.57
CA LYS A 171 -7.26 21.16 9.42
C LYS A 171 -7.46 22.26 8.38
N THR A 172 -8.05 21.94 7.23
CA THR A 172 -8.34 22.92 6.17
C THR A 172 -9.37 23.97 6.62
N ALA A 173 -10.46 23.53 7.28
CA ALA A 173 -11.48 24.44 7.80
C ALA A 173 -10.97 25.36 8.93
N SER A 174 -9.98 24.92 9.71
CA SER A 174 -9.33 25.76 10.75
C SER A 174 -8.36 26.79 10.17
N LEU A 175 -7.71 26.49 9.03
CA LEU A 175 -6.81 27.40 8.34
C LEU A 175 -7.57 28.53 7.62
N GLU A 176 -8.73 28.23 7.03
CA GLU A 176 -9.60 29.22 6.38
C GLU A 176 -10.17 30.22 7.40
N LYS A 177 -10.56 29.77 8.61
CA LYS A 177 -11.07 30.64 9.69
C LYS A 177 -10.03 31.50 10.39
N SER A 178 -8.74 31.28 10.15
CA SER A 178 -7.65 32.04 10.75
C SER A 178 -7.07 33.10 9.78
N SER A 179 -7.63 33.19 8.56
CA SER A 179 -7.24 34.13 7.50
C SER A 179 -8.30 35.22 7.25
N GLU A 180 -9.36 35.24 8.06
CA GLU A 180 -10.39 36.30 8.16
C GLU A 180 -10.19 37.07 9.48
#